data_AF-A0A8B9I523-F1
#
_entry.id   AF-A0A8B9I523-F1
#
_cell.length_a   1.000
_cell.length_b   1.000
_cell.length_c   1.000
_cell.angle_alpha   90.00
_cell.angle_beta   90.00
_cell.angle_gamma   90.00
#
_symmetry.space_group_name_H-M   'P 1'
#
loop_
_entity.id
_entity.type
_entity.pdbx_description
1 polymer ?
#
loop_
_entity_poly.entity_id
_entity_poly.type
_entity_poly.pdbx_seq_one_letter_code
_entity_poly.pdbx_strand_id
1 'polypeptide(L)'
;GSARLSSARAGGGGGGGRPGAARFPWQRGESDLLRSSERDGAPGEEAAAARRERRPPREGTVLLFPGQGSHFVGMGRGLLRYPGVRDMYRLAEKVLGYDLLSLCLEGPRAELDRTRHCQPAVFVASLAAVEKLNHRQPDVLESCVAAAGYSVGEFAALVFAGAMDFAEALYAVKVRAEAMQKASEAVPSGMLSVIGRPEANYKFACLEARRHCESLGIENPVCEISNYLFPDSRVIAGHLQALKFLQENARKYYFTRTKMLPVSGAFHTRLMEPAVEPLAEVLKCIEIQKPLICVYSNVDSKKYMHSKHIQKLLVKQIVSPVLWEQTMHSVYERKQGTEFPYTYEVGPGKQLGAILKKCNLKAWRQYSHVDVSKDEEVMET
;
A
#
# COMPACT_ATOMS: atom_id res chain seq x y z
N GLY A 1 -11.87 14.98 -78.64
CA GLY A 1 -10.44 15.35 -78.58
C GLY A 1 -10.04 15.35 -77.12
N SER A 2 -9.11 14.49 -76.70
CA SER A 2 -7.67 14.80 -76.57
C SER A 2 -7.47 15.97 -75.60
N ALA A 3 -6.77 15.82 -74.47
CA ALA A 3 -5.33 15.57 -74.43
C ALA A 3 -4.91 14.92 -73.08
N ARG A 4 -4.14 13.81 -73.11
CA ARG A 4 -2.65 13.65 -72.98
C ARG A 4 -2.17 13.60 -71.51
N LEU A 5 -1.83 12.42 -70.96
CA LEU A 5 -0.51 11.69 -70.96
C LEU A 5 0.51 12.33 -70.00
N SER A 6 1.21 11.65 -69.08
CA SER A 6 1.82 10.30 -69.10
C SER A 6 2.38 9.83 -67.73
N SER A 7 2.49 8.48 -67.58
CA SER A 7 3.45 7.60 -66.85
C SER A 7 4.00 7.97 -65.45
N ALA A 8 3.81 7.22 -64.35
CA ALA A 8 4.21 5.82 -63.98
C ALA A 8 5.61 5.69 -63.33
N ARG A 9 5.68 5.40 -62.01
CA ARG A 9 6.17 4.14 -61.36
C ARG A 9 6.46 4.30 -59.86
N ALA A 10 6.42 3.15 -59.19
CA ALA A 10 6.46 2.87 -57.76
C ALA A 10 7.80 3.17 -57.03
N GLY A 11 7.71 3.35 -55.71
CA GLY A 11 8.85 3.26 -54.79
C GLY A 11 8.55 3.65 -53.35
N GLY A 12 8.44 2.65 -52.45
CA GLY A 12 9.04 2.64 -51.11
C GLY A 12 8.52 3.57 -49.99
N GLY A 13 7.85 2.96 -49.01
CA GLY A 13 8.30 2.95 -47.59
C GLY A 13 8.19 4.23 -46.75
N GLY A 14 7.45 4.15 -45.64
CA GLY A 14 7.63 5.10 -44.53
C GLY A 14 6.42 5.34 -43.62
N GLY A 15 5.65 4.31 -43.24
CA GLY A 15 4.66 4.44 -42.17
C GLY A 15 5.34 4.46 -40.81
N GLY A 16 5.46 5.64 -40.20
CA GLY A 16 5.99 5.82 -38.84
C GLY A 16 5.07 5.20 -37.80
N GLY A 17 5.34 3.95 -37.44
CA GLY A 17 4.72 3.26 -36.31
C GLY A 17 5.17 3.86 -34.99
N ARG A 18 4.21 4.11 -34.09
CA ARG A 18 4.48 4.37 -32.67
C ARG A 18 5.21 3.17 -32.07
N PRO A 19 6.29 3.33 -31.30
CA PRO A 19 6.94 2.22 -30.62
C PRO A 19 5.98 1.61 -29.58
N GLY A 20 5.98 0.29 -29.52
CA GLY A 20 4.96 -0.54 -28.89
C GLY A 20 4.74 -0.25 -27.41
N ALA A 21 3.48 -0.03 -27.04
CA ALA A 21 3.03 -0.21 -25.68
C ALA A 21 3.28 -1.68 -25.30
N ALA A 22 4.03 -1.91 -24.23
CA ALA A 22 4.20 -3.23 -23.65
C ALA A 22 2.80 -3.79 -23.35
N ARG A 23 2.38 -4.81 -24.10
CA ARG A 23 1.16 -5.56 -23.79
C ARG A 23 1.42 -6.28 -22.47
N PHE A 24 0.60 -6.02 -21.46
CA PHE A 24 0.58 -6.86 -20.26
C PHE A 24 0.40 -8.33 -20.68
N PRO A 25 1.07 -9.29 -20.02
CA PRO A 25 0.96 -10.70 -20.37
C PRO A 25 -0.44 -11.30 -20.12
N TRP A 26 -1.38 -10.53 -19.58
CA TRP A 26 -2.75 -10.95 -19.25
C TRP A 26 -3.75 -10.04 -19.96
N GLN A 27 -4.74 -10.62 -20.64
CA GLN A 27 -5.81 -9.85 -21.29
C GLN A 27 -6.86 -9.42 -20.25
N ARG A 28 -7.43 -8.20 -20.39
CA ARG A 28 -8.44 -7.61 -19.48
C ARG A 28 -9.64 -8.52 -19.15
N GLY A 29 -9.89 -9.59 -19.92
CA GLY A 29 -11.04 -10.49 -19.74
C GLY A 29 -10.90 -11.58 -18.66
N GLU A 30 -9.74 -11.74 -18.01
CA GLU A 30 -9.60 -12.75 -16.93
C GLU A 30 -10.07 -12.23 -15.54
N SER A 31 -10.33 -10.92 -15.38
CA SER A 31 -10.90 -10.34 -14.15
C SER A 31 -12.44 -10.36 -14.12
N ASP A 32 -13.10 -10.70 -15.23
CA ASP A 32 -14.57 -10.81 -15.31
C ASP A 32 -15.12 -12.01 -14.49
N LEU A 33 -14.26 -12.92 -14.03
CA LEU A 33 -14.63 -14.04 -13.15
C LEU A 33 -14.96 -13.61 -11.71
N LEU A 34 -14.69 -12.35 -11.33
CA LEU A 34 -15.12 -11.77 -10.04
C LEU A 34 -16.34 -10.87 -10.17
N ARG A 35 -16.87 -10.69 -11.39
CA ARG A 35 -18.05 -9.87 -11.68
C ARG A 35 -19.11 -10.71 -12.39
N SER A 36 -19.67 -11.68 -11.69
CA SER A 36 -20.85 -12.38 -12.21
C SER A 36 -21.94 -12.52 -11.16
N SER A 37 -22.76 -11.48 -11.05
CA SER A 37 -24.20 -11.61 -10.83
C SER A 37 -24.92 -10.34 -11.30
N GLU A 38 -25.73 -10.52 -12.36
CA GLU A 38 -26.90 -9.72 -12.79
C GLU A 38 -26.74 -8.50 -13.75
N ARG A 39 -26.72 -8.88 -15.04
CA ARG A 39 -27.51 -8.45 -16.24
C ARG A 39 -28.14 -7.05 -16.40
N ASP A 40 -27.91 -6.56 -17.63
CA ASP A 40 -28.83 -5.99 -18.63
C ASP A 40 -29.74 -4.80 -18.27
N GLY A 41 -29.34 -3.62 -18.75
CA GLY A 41 -30.20 -2.45 -18.97
C GLY A 41 -29.52 -1.45 -19.92
N ALA A 42 -30.18 -1.14 -21.04
CA ALA A 42 -29.72 -0.21 -22.08
C ALA A 42 -29.60 1.25 -21.59
N PRO A 43 -28.85 2.14 -22.30
CA PRO A 43 -28.40 3.42 -21.75
C PRO A 43 -29.46 4.51 -21.87
N GLY A 44 -29.73 5.19 -20.75
CA GLY A 44 -30.56 6.39 -20.67
C GLY A 44 -29.86 7.46 -19.83
N GLU A 45 -29.98 8.70 -20.29
CA GLU A 45 -29.29 9.91 -19.83
C GLU A 45 -29.50 10.29 -18.36
N GLU A 46 -28.50 11.02 -17.83
CA GLU A 46 -28.53 11.89 -16.65
C GLU A 46 -29.11 11.36 -15.33
N ALA A 47 -28.23 10.88 -14.45
CA ALA A 47 -28.49 10.87 -13.01
C ALA A 47 -27.46 11.73 -12.28
N ALA A 48 -27.90 12.92 -11.87
CA ALA A 48 -27.23 13.77 -10.90
C ALA A 48 -26.72 12.90 -9.73
N ALA A 49 -25.45 13.07 -9.37
CA ALA A 49 -24.83 12.39 -8.24
C ALA A 49 -25.69 12.63 -6.99
N ALA A 50 -26.50 11.63 -6.63
CA ALA A 50 -27.27 11.63 -5.41
C ALA A 50 -26.27 11.86 -4.27
N ARG A 51 -26.38 13.01 -3.60
CA ARG A 51 -25.64 13.26 -2.37
C ARG A 51 -26.06 12.14 -1.42
N ARG A 52 -25.21 11.13 -1.25
CA ARG A 52 -25.34 10.12 -0.18
C ARG A 52 -25.71 10.89 1.09
N GLU A 53 -26.86 10.57 1.68
CA GLU A 53 -27.31 11.20 2.92
C GLU A 53 -26.16 11.12 3.93
N ARG A 54 -25.92 12.22 4.66
CA ARG A 54 -24.85 12.28 5.66
C ARG A 54 -25.23 11.38 6.84
N ARG A 55 -24.85 10.11 6.78
CA ARG A 55 -24.98 9.17 7.89
C ARG A 55 -24.22 9.70 9.12
N PRO A 56 -24.77 9.57 10.35
CA PRO A 56 -24.05 9.92 11.56
C PRO A 56 -22.70 9.16 11.63
N PRO A 57 -21.62 9.76 12.17
CA PRO A 57 -20.31 9.13 12.15
C PRO A 57 -20.20 7.75 12.81
N ARG A 58 -21.08 7.39 13.75
CA ARG A 58 -21.15 6.03 14.32
C ARG A 58 -21.65 4.98 13.34
N GLU A 59 -22.35 5.40 12.30
CA GLU A 59 -22.82 4.54 11.21
C GLU A 59 -21.82 4.53 10.05
N GLY A 60 -20.64 5.15 10.20
CA GLY A 60 -19.57 5.13 9.22
C GLY A 60 -18.46 4.17 9.65
N THR A 61 -17.74 3.62 8.68
CA THR A 61 -16.60 2.74 8.93
C THR A 61 -15.33 3.25 8.26
N VAL A 62 -14.19 2.92 8.87
CA VAL A 62 -12.85 3.17 8.35
C VAL A 62 -12.14 1.84 8.17
N LEU A 63 -11.63 1.58 6.97
CA LEU A 63 -10.80 0.40 6.70
C LEU A 63 -9.32 0.76 6.68
N LEU A 64 -8.53 0.08 7.49
CA LEU A 64 -7.08 0.23 7.57
C LEU A 64 -6.41 -1.00 6.95
N PHE A 65 -5.55 -0.77 5.96
CA PHE A 65 -4.84 -1.83 5.23
C PHE A 65 -3.39 -1.90 5.70
N PRO A 66 -2.95 -3.04 6.27
CA PRO A 66 -1.59 -3.18 6.80
C PRO A 66 -0.54 -3.19 5.69
N GLY A 67 0.72 -3.00 6.10
CA GLY A 67 1.88 -2.99 5.21
C GLY A 67 2.88 -4.10 5.49
N GLN A 68 4.07 -3.98 4.87
CA GLN A 68 5.18 -4.89 5.13
C GLN A 68 5.53 -4.93 6.63
N GLY A 69 5.84 -6.13 7.13
CA GLY A 69 6.09 -6.41 8.55
C GLY A 69 4.89 -7.01 9.28
N SER A 70 3.69 -7.02 8.69
CA SER A 70 2.50 -7.61 9.30
C SER A 70 2.24 -9.08 8.91
N HIS A 71 2.96 -9.58 7.89
CA HIS A 71 2.87 -10.95 7.39
C HIS A 71 3.40 -11.99 8.39
N PHE A 72 2.84 -13.18 8.30
CA PHE A 72 3.25 -14.35 9.06
C PHE A 72 2.86 -15.64 8.32
N VAL A 73 3.62 -16.71 8.52
CA VAL A 73 3.28 -18.03 7.97
C VAL A 73 1.98 -18.53 8.62
N GLY A 74 1.06 -18.99 7.79
CA GLY A 74 -0.31 -19.35 8.16
C GLY A 74 -1.35 -18.26 7.87
N MET A 75 -0.94 -17.07 7.41
CA MET A 75 -1.89 -16.05 7.00
C MET A 75 -2.68 -16.50 5.76
N GLY A 76 -3.95 -16.11 5.69
CA GLY A 76 -4.85 -16.51 4.61
C GLY A 76 -5.64 -17.78 4.90
N ARG A 77 -5.23 -18.61 5.86
CA ARG A 77 -5.93 -19.86 6.22
C ARG A 77 -7.39 -19.61 6.60
N GLY A 78 -7.63 -18.61 7.46
CA GLY A 78 -8.98 -18.20 7.89
C GLY A 78 -9.76 -17.41 6.85
N LEU A 79 -9.28 -17.33 5.60
CA LEU A 79 -9.91 -16.60 4.49
C LEU A 79 -10.41 -17.54 3.37
N LEU A 80 -9.86 -18.76 3.23
CA LEU A 80 -10.08 -19.63 2.06
C LEU A 80 -11.50 -20.19 1.89
N ARG A 81 -12.34 -20.11 2.91
CA ARG A 81 -13.76 -20.51 2.86
C ARG A 81 -14.67 -19.44 2.28
N TYR A 82 -14.22 -18.18 2.26
CA TYR A 82 -15.05 -17.07 1.85
C TYR A 82 -15.10 -16.98 0.31
N PRO A 83 -16.25 -16.60 -0.28
CA PRO A 83 -16.42 -16.53 -1.72
C PRO A 83 -15.33 -15.67 -2.40
N GLY A 84 -14.90 -16.06 -3.59
CA GLY A 84 -13.91 -15.32 -4.40
C GLY A 84 -12.46 -15.38 -3.91
N VAL A 85 -12.20 -15.72 -2.64
CA VAL A 85 -10.83 -15.70 -2.07
C VAL A 85 -9.89 -16.69 -2.76
N ARG A 86 -10.35 -17.92 -3.05
CA ARG A 86 -9.51 -18.91 -3.75
C ARG A 86 -9.17 -18.46 -5.17
N ASP A 87 -10.12 -17.84 -5.87
CA ASP A 87 -9.91 -17.33 -7.22
C ASP A 87 -8.95 -16.14 -7.21
N MET A 88 -9.01 -15.29 -6.19
CA MET A 88 -8.05 -14.21 -5.97
C MET A 88 -6.61 -14.73 -5.86
N TYR A 89 -6.39 -15.82 -5.09
CA TYR A 89 -5.06 -16.44 -5.00
C TYR A 89 -4.61 -17.14 -6.28
N ARG A 90 -5.53 -17.78 -7.03
CA ARG A 90 -5.22 -18.36 -8.36
C ARG A 90 -4.82 -17.29 -9.38
N LEU A 91 -5.54 -16.16 -9.39
CA LEU A 91 -5.20 -15.02 -10.23
C LEU A 91 -3.87 -14.40 -9.78
N ALA A 92 -3.62 -14.34 -8.47
CA ALA A 92 -2.33 -13.89 -7.95
C ALA A 92 -1.18 -14.80 -8.40
N GLU A 93 -1.35 -16.12 -8.36
CA GLU A 93 -0.37 -17.08 -8.85
C GLU A 93 -0.04 -16.85 -10.33
N LYS A 94 -1.05 -16.63 -11.17
CA LYS A 94 -0.87 -16.24 -12.59
C LYS A 94 0.00 -14.98 -12.70
N VAL A 95 -0.42 -13.87 -12.07
CA VAL A 95 0.29 -12.57 -12.17
C VAL A 95 1.73 -12.65 -11.64
N LEU A 96 1.93 -13.37 -10.54
CA LEU A 96 3.21 -13.45 -9.84
C LEU A 96 4.16 -14.47 -10.47
N GLY A 97 3.64 -15.56 -11.04
CA GLY A 97 4.40 -16.68 -11.60
C GLY A 97 4.85 -17.69 -10.55
N TYR A 98 4.26 -17.68 -9.36
CA TYR A 98 4.53 -18.64 -8.28
C TYR A 98 3.31 -18.76 -7.35
N ASP A 99 3.19 -19.90 -6.64
CA ASP A 99 2.10 -20.13 -5.70
C ASP A 99 2.26 -19.26 -4.43
N LEU A 100 1.61 -18.10 -4.45
CA LEU A 100 1.57 -17.20 -3.30
C LEU A 100 0.83 -17.82 -2.12
N LEU A 101 -0.19 -18.65 -2.37
CA LEU A 101 -1.01 -19.21 -1.30
C LEU A 101 -0.22 -20.22 -0.47
N SER A 102 0.46 -21.18 -1.10
CA SER A 102 1.33 -22.12 -0.39
C SER A 102 2.39 -21.36 0.42
N LEU A 103 3.04 -20.34 -0.16
CA LEU A 103 4.02 -19.53 0.56
C LEU A 103 3.42 -18.82 1.80
N CYS A 104 2.20 -18.28 1.69
CA CYS A 104 1.49 -17.67 2.83
C CYS A 104 1.16 -18.70 3.92
N LEU A 105 0.70 -19.89 3.55
CA LEU A 105 0.19 -20.90 4.48
C LEU A 105 1.29 -21.72 5.17
N GLU A 106 2.36 -22.02 4.43
CA GLU A 106 3.36 -23.04 4.76
C GLU A 106 4.77 -22.44 4.90
N GLY A 107 5.03 -21.28 4.29
CA GLY A 107 6.35 -20.64 4.31
C GLY A 107 7.29 -21.25 3.26
N PRO A 108 8.62 -21.28 3.51
CA PRO A 108 9.29 -20.98 4.77
C PRO A 108 9.22 -19.50 5.14
N ARG A 109 9.28 -19.21 6.46
CA ARG A 109 9.24 -17.84 7.00
C ARG A 109 10.27 -16.92 6.33
N ALA A 110 11.49 -17.42 6.13
CA ALA A 110 12.57 -16.66 5.52
C ALA A 110 12.27 -16.20 4.09
N GLU A 111 11.60 -17.01 3.27
CA GLU A 111 11.19 -16.59 1.92
C GLU A 111 10.00 -15.63 2.00
N LEU A 112 9.01 -15.90 2.85
CA LEU A 112 7.87 -14.99 3.02
C LEU A 112 8.30 -13.60 3.49
N ASP A 113 9.31 -13.49 4.34
CA ASP A 113 9.85 -12.23 4.86
C ASP A 113 10.59 -11.39 3.79
N ARG A 114 10.95 -11.96 2.64
CA ARG A 114 11.59 -11.21 1.55
C ARG A 114 10.65 -10.15 1.01
N THR A 115 11.16 -8.95 0.72
CA THR A 115 10.34 -7.82 0.25
C THR A 115 9.51 -8.17 -0.97
N ARG A 116 10.11 -8.88 -1.94
CA ARG A 116 9.45 -9.36 -3.16
C ARG A 116 8.24 -10.27 -2.91
N HIS A 117 8.19 -10.96 -1.77
CA HIS A 117 7.12 -11.90 -1.44
C HIS A 117 6.13 -11.31 -0.44
N CYS A 118 6.60 -10.70 0.65
CA CYS A 118 5.69 -10.18 1.67
C CYS A 118 4.78 -9.05 1.15
N GLN A 119 5.22 -8.23 0.21
CA GLN A 119 4.39 -7.14 -0.34
C GLN A 119 3.16 -7.68 -1.09
N PRO A 120 3.30 -8.54 -2.11
CA PRO A 120 2.16 -9.23 -2.73
C PRO A 120 1.32 -10.01 -1.71
N ALA A 121 1.98 -10.69 -0.76
CA ALA A 121 1.30 -11.53 0.21
C ALA A 121 0.38 -10.72 1.14
N VAL A 122 0.87 -9.58 1.67
CA VAL A 122 0.05 -8.65 2.47
C VAL A 122 -1.06 -8.03 1.62
N PHE A 123 -0.78 -7.64 0.37
CA PHE A 123 -1.78 -7.07 -0.53
C PHE A 123 -2.96 -8.04 -0.77
N VAL A 124 -2.68 -9.28 -1.19
CA VAL A 124 -3.73 -10.27 -1.49
C VAL A 124 -4.47 -10.68 -0.21
N ALA A 125 -3.76 -10.92 0.89
CA ALA A 125 -4.39 -11.28 2.16
C ALA A 125 -5.28 -10.15 2.71
N SER A 126 -4.94 -8.88 2.47
CA SER A 126 -5.75 -7.75 2.89
C SER A 126 -7.06 -7.65 2.08
N LEU A 127 -7.01 -7.82 0.76
CA LEU A 127 -8.21 -7.84 -0.07
C LEU A 127 -9.08 -9.09 0.18
N ALA A 128 -8.46 -10.25 0.42
CA ALA A 128 -9.19 -11.44 0.87
C ALA A 128 -9.84 -11.24 2.26
N ALA A 129 -9.24 -10.44 3.14
CA ALA A 129 -9.86 -10.07 4.42
C ALA A 129 -11.06 -9.12 4.22
N VAL A 130 -11.05 -8.29 3.17
CA VAL A 130 -12.23 -7.51 2.76
C VAL A 130 -13.37 -8.44 2.34
N GLU A 131 -13.10 -9.49 1.54
CA GLU A 131 -14.13 -10.48 1.16
C GLU A 131 -14.74 -11.19 2.38
N LYS A 132 -13.90 -11.58 3.34
CA LYS A 132 -14.37 -12.13 4.62
C LYS A 132 -15.27 -11.14 5.37
N LEU A 133 -14.86 -9.87 5.45
CA LEU A 133 -15.64 -8.84 6.13
C LEU A 133 -16.97 -8.58 5.42
N ASN A 134 -16.96 -8.51 4.08
CA ASN A 134 -18.14 -8.35 3.25
C ASN A 134 -19.16 -9.48 3.48
N HIS A 135 -18.68 -10.73 3.50
CA HIS A 135 -19.54 -11.88 3.70
C HIS A 135 -20.17 -11.93 5.10
N ARG A 136 -19.44 -11.50 6.14
CA ARG A 136 -19.93 -11.54 7.52
C ARG A 136 -20.75 -10.32 7.93
N GLN A 137 -20.39 -9.15 7.41
CA GLN A 137 -20.90 -7.84 7.81
C GLN A 137 -20.94 -6.91 6.58
N PRO A 138 -21.81 -7.16 5.58
CA PRO A 138 -21.86 -6.35 4.35
C PRO A 138 -22.11 -4.86 4.62
N ASP A 139 -22.94 -4.56 5.63
CA ASP A 139 -23.24 -3.19 6.07
C ASP A 139 -21.97 -2.39 6.43
N VAL A 140 -20.92 -3.06 6.90
CA VAL A 140 -19.63 -2.41 7.24
C VAL A 140 -18.96 -1.85 5.99
N LEU A 141 -19.04 -2.53 4.86
CA LEU A 141 -18.45 -2.03 3.61
C LEU A 141 -19.32 -0.94 3.00
N GLU A 142 -20.64 -1.12 3.03
CA GLU A 142 -21.58 -0.11 2.50
C GLU A 142 -21.47 1.23 3.22
N SER A 143 -21.20 1.19 4.53
CA SER A 143 -20.98 2.33 5.41
C SER A 143 -19.55 2.89 5.38
N CYS A 144 -18.65 2.35 4.57
CA CYS A 144 -17.27 2.81 4.53
C CYS A 144 -17.15 4.24 4.01
N VAL A 145 -16.61 5.11 4.87
CA VAL A 145 -16.40 6.54 4.56
C VAL A 145 -14.95 6.86 4.24
N ALA A 146 -14.00 6.04 4.70
CA ALA A 146 -12.59 6.23 4.45
C ALA A 146 -11.80 4.92 4.45
N ALA A 147 -10.77 4.86 3.63
CA ALA A 147 -9.75 3.83 3.66
C ALA A 147 -8.35 4.46 3.76
N ALA A 148 -7.44 3.81 4.48
CA ALA A 148 -6.03 4.21 4.53
C ALA A 148 -5.15 2.97 4.58
N GLY A 149 -4.14 2.95 3.72
CA GLY A 149 -3.19 1.84 3.65
C GLY A 149 -1.80 2.26 4.10
N TYR A 150 -1.11 1.38 4.81
CA TYR A 150 0.25 1.63 5.27
C TYR A 150 1.27 1.09 4.25
N SER A 151 2.03 1.99 3.62
CA SER A 151 3.01 1.65 2.57
C SER A 151 2.37 0.85 1.43
N VAL A 152 2.73 -0.42 1.26
CA VAL A 152 2.11 -1.32 0.26
C VAL A 152 0.59 -1.46 0.44
N GLY A 153 0.08 -1.27 1.67
CA GLY A 153 -1.35 -1.27 1.94
C GLY A 153 -2.12 -0.18 1.17
N GLU A 154 -1.47 0.90 0.71
CA GLU A 154 -2.13 1.91 -0.13
C GLU A 154 -2.69 1.32 -1.43
N PHE A 155 -1.99 0.33 -2.02
CA PHE A 155 -2.47 -0.35 -3.22
C PHE A 155 -3.75 -1.15 -2.93
N ALA A 156 -3.80 -1.86 -1.80
CA ALA A 156 -5.00 -2.58 -1.40
C ALA A 156 -6.17 -1.63 -1.10
N ALA A 157 -5.89 -0.49 -0.44
CA ALA A 157 -6.90 0.55 -0.19
C ALA A 157 -7.45 1.16 -1.49
N LEU A 158 -6.60 1.37 -2.50
CA LEU A 158 -7.01 1.89 -3.81
C LEU A 158 -7.82 0.87 -4.62
N VAL A 159 -7.47 -0.42 -4.58
CA VAL A 159 -8.28 -1.48 -5.21
C VAL A 159 -9.64 -1.59 -4.54
N PHE A 160 -9.68 -1.63 -3.20
CA PHE A 160 -10.93 -1.63 -2.44
C PHE A 160 -11.80 -0.40 -2.77
N ALA A 161 -11.19 0.77 -2.96
CA ALA A 161 -11.91 1.98 -3.34
C ALA A 161 -12.31 2.05 -4.82
N GLY A 162 -12.09 1.00 -5.62
CA GLY A 162 -12.41 0.94 -7.04
C GLY A 162 -11.51 1.80 -7.93
N ALA A 163 -10.37 2.27 -7.41
CA ALA A 163 -9.44 3.12 -8.15
C ALA A 163 -8.49 2.34 -9.07
N MET A 164 -8.26 1.06 -8.81
CA MET A 164 -7.41 0.19 -9.61
C MET A 164 -8.02 -1.21 -9.72
N ASP A 165 -7.80 -1.89 -10.83
CA ASP A 165 -8.10 -3.31 -10.97
C ASP A 165 -7.15 -4.16 -10.10
N PHE A 166 -7.65 -5.31 -9.60
CA PHE A 166 -6.88 -6.21 -8.75
C PHE A 166 -5.59 -6.71 -9.42
N ALA A 167 -5.67 -7.21 -10.66
CA ALA A 167 -4.55 -7.82 -11.34
C ALA A 167 -3.51 -6.76 -11.74
N GLU A 168 -3.98 -5.61 -12.22
CA GLU A 168 -3.13 -4.46 -12.55
C GLU A 168 -2.39 -3.94 -11.31
N ALA A 169 -3.11 -3.76 -10.19
CA ALA A 169 -2.51 -3.33 -8.93
C ALA A 169 -1.53 -4.37 -8.36
N LEU A 170 -1.86 -5.66 -8.43
CA LEU A 170 -0.96 -6.73 -8.00
C LEU A 170 0.33 -6.74 -8.83
N TYR A 171 0.24 -6.51 -10.13
CA TYR A 171 1.41 -6.40 -10.99
C TYR A 171 2.27 -5.17 -10.63
N ALA A 172 1.65 -4.02 -10.33
CA ALA A 172 2.37 -2.86 -9.80
C ALA A 172 3.05 -3.15 -8.46
N VAL A 173 2.37 -3.88 -7.54
CA VAL A 173 2.94 -4.33 -6.26
C VAL A 173 4.10 -5.28 -6.47
N LYS A 174 4.01 -6.23 -7.42
CA LYS A 174 5.12 -7.13 -7.79
C LYS A 174 6.35 -6.32 -8.21
N VAL A 175 6.20 -5.41 -9.18
CA VAL A 175 7.31 -4.61 -9.70
C VAL A 175 7.88 -3.69 -8.62
N ARG A 176 7.02 -3.06 -7.81
CA ARG A 176 7.45 -2.27 -6.64
C ARG A 176 8.31 -3.11 -5.69
N ALA A 177 7.84 -4.30 -5.34
CA ALA A 177 8.48 -5.16 -4.37
C ALA A 177 9.84 -5.69 -4.87
N GLU A 178 9.91 -6.12 -6.13
CA GLU A 178 11.14 -6.56 -6.78
C GLU A 178 12.16 -5.42 -6.92
N ALA A 179 11.71 -4.23 -7.33
CA ALA A 179 12.59 -3.08 -7.47
C ALA A 179 13.12 -2.57 -6.12
N MET A 180 12.28 -2.54 -5.08
CA MET A 180 12.71 -2.20 -3.71
C MET A 180 13.65 -3.24 -3.11
N GLN A 181 13.43 -4.53 -3.40
CA GLN A 181 14.36 -5.60 -3.02
C GLN A 181 15.74 -5.36 -3.67
N LYS A 182 15.78 -5.12 -4.98
CA LYS A 182 17.02 -4.83 -5.72
C LYS A 182 17.74 -3.58 -5.20
N ALA A 183 16.99 -2.51 -4.89
CA ALA A 183 17.55 -1.30 -4.29
C ALA A 183 18.14 -1.56 -2.89
N SER A 184 17.51 -2.44 -2.10
CA SER A 184 18.00 -2.85 -0.78
C SER A 184 19.30 -3.66 -0.86
N GLU A 185 19.45 -4.50 -1.88
CA GLU A 185 20.64 -5.32 -2.10
C GLU A 185 21.86 -4.51 -2.58
N ALA A 186 21.63 -3.33 -3.18
CA ALA A 186 22.69 -2.48 -3.70
C ALA A 186 23.55 -1.82 -2.60
N VAL A 187 22.95 -1.49 -1.45
CA VAL A 187 23.64 -0.79 -0.35
C VAL A 187 23.18 -1.33 1.00
N PRO A 188 24.11 -1.74 1.90
CA PRO A 188 23.76 -2.16 3.26
C PRO A 188 23.01 -1.06 4.01
N SER A 189 21.71 -1.28 4.19
CA SER A 189 20.79 -0.31 4.75
C SER A 189 19.71 -1.00 5.60
N GLY A 190 18.94 -0.23 6.36
CA GLY A 190 17.90 -0.78 7.21
C GLY A 190 16.95 0.27 7.78
N MET A 191 16.18 -0.13 8.79
CA MET A 191 15.22 0.74 9.46
C MET A 191 15.27 0.54 10.98
N LEU A 192 15.30 1.64 11.71
CA LEU A 192 15.36 1.72 13.16
C LEU A 192 14.06 2.34 13.69
N SER A 193 13.25 1.57 14.40
CA SER A 193 12.12 2.10 15.16
C SER A 193 12.64 2.84 16.39
N VAL A 194 12.20 4.08 16.57
CA VAL A 194 12.64 5.00 17.62
C VAL A 194 11.42 5.58 18.34
N ILE A 195 11.40 5.44 19.66
CA ILE A 195 10.48 6.15 20.54
C ILE A 195 11.31 7.21 21.28
N GLY A 196 10.90 8.46 21.16
CA GLY A 196 11.51 9.62 21.78
C GLY A 196 10.67 10.16 22.94
N ARG A 197 11.18 11.21 23.56
CA ARG A 197 10.40 12.14 24.39
C ARG A 197 9.98 13.36 23.54
N PRO A 198 9.11 14.25 24.04
CA PRO A 198 8.80 15.50 23.35
C PRO A 198 10.02 16.35 23.00
N GLU A 199 11.11 16.25 23.78
CA GLU A 199 12.37 16.96 23.55
C GLU A 199 13.26 16.31 22.47
N ALA A 200 12.87 15.13 21.95
CA ALA A 200 13.70 14.37 21.02
C ALA A 200 13.90 15.10 19.68
N ASN A 201 15.15 15.39 19.35
CA ASN A 201 15.50 16.07 18.11
C ASN A 201 15.93 15.07 17.03
N TYR A 202 14.92 14.43 16.41
CA TYR A 202 15.13 13.45 15.34
C TYR A 202 15.91 14.01 14.14
N LYS A 203 15.67 15.27 13.76
CA LYS A 203 16.35 15.89 12.61
C LYS A 203 17.83 16.07 12.89
N PHE A 204 18.17 16.55 14.08
CA PHE A 204 19.56 16.69 14.51
C PHE A 204 20.26 15.34 14.66
N ALA A 205 19.57 14.34 15.22
CA ALA A 205 20.09 12.97 15.30
C ALA A 205 20.46 12.41 13.90
N CYS A 206 19.56 12.57 12.93
CA CYS A 206 19.80 12.15 11.55
C CYS A 206 20.97 12.90 10.89
N LEU A 207 21.11 14.21 11.17
CA LEU A 207 22.24 15.01 10.66
C LEU A 207 23.58 14.49 11.20
N GLU A 208 23.69 14.28 12.51
CA GLU A 208 24.89 13.78 13.15
C GLU A 208 25.24 12.36 12.68
N ALA A 209 24.23 11.51 12.49
CA ALA A 209 24.42 10.16 11.95
C ALA A 209 24.97 10.17 10.51
N ARG A 210 24.53 11.12 9.67
CA ARG A 210 25.10 11.31 8.32
C ARG A 210 26.55 11.80 8.39
N ARG A 211 26.86 12.79 9.23
CA ARG A 211 28.24 13.26 9.44
C ARG A 211 29.17 12.15 9.92
N HIS A 212 28.68 11.30 10.83
CA HIS A 212 29.43 10.13 11.25
C HIS A 212 29.72 9.18 10.07
N CYS A 213 28.73 8.91 9.22
CA CYS A 213 28.94 8.11 8.01
C CYS A 213 29.93 8.76 7.01
N GLU A 214 29.90 10.08 6.84
CA GLU A 214 30.88 10.81 6.02
C GLU A 214 32.29 10.61 6.58
N SER A 215 32.47 10.66 7.90
CA SER A 215 33.78 10.39 8.55
C SER A 215 34.26 8.94 8.37
N LEU A 216 33.36 8.02 8.03
CA LEU A 216 33.67 6.62 7.69
C LEU A 216 33.88 6.41 6.17
N GLY A 217 33.88 7.49 5.37
CA GLY A 217 34.09 7.43 3.92
C GLY A 217 32.85 7.02 3.12
N ILE A 218 31.66 7.03 3.70
CA ILE A 218 30.42 6.76 2.97
C ILE A 218 30.03 8.03 2.20
N GLU A 219 29.98 7.94 0.87
CA GLU A 219 29.55 9.04 0.01
C GLU A 219 28.03 9.23 0.10
N ASN A 220 27.58 10.48 0.21
CA ASN A 220 26.16 10.86 0.25
C ASN A 220 25.30 10.02 1.23
N PRO A 221 25.69 9.88 2.52
CA PRO A 221 25.05 8.92 3.40
C PRO A 221 23.60 9.28 3.69
N VAL A 222 22.82 8.23 3.93
CA VAL A 222 21.37 8.30 4.15
C VAL A 222 21.07 8.00 5.60
N CYS A 223 20.32 8.90 6.22
CA CYS A 223 19.71 8.74 7.52
C CYS A 223 18.60 9.78 7.61
N GLU A 224 17.35 9.34 7.54
CA GLU A 224 16.18 10.21 7.52
C GLU A 224 14.97 9.50 8.12
N ILE A 225 13.98 10.27 8.57
CA ILE A 225 12.71 9.71 9.06
C ILE A 225 12.00 9.11 7.85
N SER A 226 11.64 7.84 7.94
CA SER A 226 10.93 7.08 6.91
C SER A 226 9.47 6.80 7.27
N ASN A 227 9.12 6.80 8.56
CA ASN A 227 7.73 6.63 8.98
C ASN A 227 7.44 7.45 10.24
N TYR A 228 6.30 8.13 10.26
CA TYR A 228 5.72 8.76 11.46
C TYR A 228 4.60 7.84 11.95
N LEU A 229 4.77 7.20 13.10
CA LEU A 229 3.85 6.15 13.55
C LEU A 229 2.74 6.71 14.44
N PHE A 230 3.14 7.34 15.55
CA PHE A 230 2.29 7.93 16.58
C PHE A 230 3.12 8.97 17.36
N PRO A 231 2.54 9.76 18.28
CA PRO A 231 3.27 10.83 18.96
C PRO A 231 4.59 10.36 19.54
N ASP A 232 5.65 11.10 19.22
CA ASP A 232 7.04 10.83 19.58
C ASP A 232 7.59 9.47 19.13
N SER A 233 6.96 8.80 18.17
CA SER A 233 7.41 7.50 17.64
C SER A 233 7.55 7.53 16.14
N ARG A 234 8.77 7.27 15.68
CA ARG A 234 9.16 7.35 14.27
C ARG A 234 10.01 6.15 13.89
N VAL A 235 10.09 5.88 12.61
CA VAL A 235 11.11 5.00 12.05
C VAL A 235 12.13 5.89 11.33
N ILE A 236 13.40 5.68 11.64
CA ILE A 236 14.53 6.28 10.93
C ILE A 236 15.14 5.21 10.05
N ALA A 237 15.38 5.50 8.79
CA ALA A 237 15.97 4.56 7.85
C ALA A 237 17.17 5.19 7.13
N GLY A 238 18.08 4.32 6.69
CA GLY A 238 19.31 4.76 6.07
C GLY A 238 20.40 3.68 6.05
N HIS A 239 21.65 4.11 5.90
CA HIS A 239 22.81 3.23 5.96
C HIS A 239 22.93 2.59 7.33
N LEU A 240 23.37 1.32 7.39
CA LEU A 240 23.47 0.58 8.66
C LEU A 240 24.38 1.28 9.68
N GLN A 241 25.45 1.93 9.23
CA GLN A 241 26.38 2.68 10.07
C GLN A 241 25.69 3.86 10.75
N ALA A 242 24.83 4.59 10.03
CA ALA A 242 24.04 5.68 10.61
C ALA A 242 23.10 5.16 11.69
N LEU A 243 22.43 4.03 11.45
CA LEU A 243 21.49 3.46 12.41
C LEU A 243 22.20 2.92 13.65
N LYS A 244 23.37 2.28 13.49
CA LYS A 244 24.22 1.86 14.62
C LYS A 244 24.65 3.04 15.47
N PHE A 245 25.14 4.10 14.84
CA PHE A 245 25.48 5.35 15.53
C PHE A 245 24.29 5.91 16.33
N LEU A 246 23.09 5.91 15.76
CA LEU A 246 21.89 6.35 16.47
C LEU A 246 21.53 5.47 17.67
N GLN A 247 21.73 4.15 17.59
CA GLN A 247 21.50 3.25 18.72
C GLN A 247 22.50 3.52 19.86
N GLU A 248 23.78 3.68 19.53
CA GLU A 248 24.84 3.97 20.50
C GLU A 248 24.67 5.35 21.16
N ASN A 249 24.17 6.33 20.40
CA ASN A 249 24.00 7.72 20.86
C ASN A 249 22.54 8.05 21.23
N ALA A 250 21.67 7.06 21.41
CA ALA A 250 20.23 7.25 21.59
C ALA A 250 19.90 8.26 22.72
N ARG A 251 20.62 8.18 23.84
CA ARG A 251 20.41 9.06 25.00
C ARG A 251 20.72 10.53 24.69
N LYS A 252 21.71 10.82 23.84
CA LYS A 252 22.09 12.19 23.41
C LYS A 252 20.91 12.92 22.75
N TYR A 253 20.03 12.17 22.09
CA TYR A 253 18.90 12.70 21.33
C TYR A 253 17.54 12.52 22.03
N TYR A 254 17.55 12.22 23.33
CA TYR A 254 16.35 11.95 24.13
C TYR A 254 15.49 10.79 23.59
N PHE A 255 16.12 9.82 22.92
CA PHE A 255 15.46 8.58 22.55
C PHE A 255 15.33 7.67 23.76
N THR A 256 14.12 7.18 24.02
CA THR A 256 13.82 6.28 25.13
C THR A 256 13.97 4.82 24.74
N ARG A 257 13.66 4.49 23.49
CA ARG A 257 13.77 3.13 22.97
C ARG A 257 14.15 3.16 21.49
N THR A 258 15.06 2.29 21.10
CA THR A 258 15.41 2.04 19.70
C THR A 258 15.37 0.54 19.43
N LYS A 259 14.90 0.13 18.25
CA LYS A 259 14.84 -1.28 17.82
C LYS A 259 15.06 -1.38 16.32
N MET A 260 16.07 -2.14 15.90
CA MET A 260 16.27 -2.46 14.49
C MET A 260 15.10 -3.32 13.99
N LEU A 261 14.53 -2.95 12.84
CA LEU A 261 13.45 -3.69 12.22
C LEU A 261 14.03 -4.80 11.32
N PRO A 262 13.42 -6.00 11.31
CA PRO A 262 13.88 -7.12 10.48
C PRO A 262 13.42 -6.93 9.03
N VAL A 263 14.02 -5.98 8.33
CA VAL A 263 13.70 -5.64 6.93
C VAL A 263 14.97 -5.60 6.08
N SER A 264 14.82 -5.78 4.77
CA SER A 264 15.96 -5.90 3.85
C SER A 264 16.70 -4.59 3.58
N GLY A 265 16.08 -3.44 3.79
CA GLY A 265 16.67 -2.15 3.43
C GLY A 265 15.95 -0.93 4.00
N ALA A 266 16.44 0.25 3.63
CA ALA A 266 15.93 1.55 4.10
C ALA A 266 14.74 2.06 3.26
N PHE A 267 13.55 1.47 3.44
CA PHE A 267 12.35 1.89 2.72
C PHE A 267 11.92 3.32 3.04
N HIS A 268 11.20 3.97 2.12
CA HIS A 268 10.69 5.33 2.30
C HIS A 268 11.79 6.37 2.54
N THR A 269 12.95 6.13 1.90
CA THR A 269 14.09 7.04 1.84
C THR A 269 14.58 7.13 0.41
N ARG A 270 15.46 8.09 0.13
CA ARG A 270 16.14 8.19 -1.18
C ARG A 270 16.95 6.95 -1.58
N LEU A 271 17.27 6.02 -0.68
CA LEU A 271 17.91 4.75 -1.08
C LEU A 271 17.00 3.91 -1.98
N MET A 272 15.70 4.19 -1.98
CA MET A 272 14.74 3.53 -2.87
C MET A 272 14.56 4.24 -4.21
N GLU A 273 15.34 5.29 -4.53
CA GLU A 273 15.29 5.99 -5.82
C GLU A 273 15.37 5.02 -7.03
N PRO A 274 16.22 3.97 -7.01
CA PRO A 274 16.26 3.00 -8.12
C PRO A 274 14.95 2.25 -8.37
N ALA A 275 14.02 2.25 -7.41
CA ALA A 275 12.71 1.61 -7.52
C ALA A 275 11.61 2.54 -8.05
N VAL A 276 11.89 3.84 -8.17
CA VAL A 276 10.93 4.86 -8.63
C VAL A 276 10.56 4.65 -10.09
N GLU A 277 11.54 4.56 -10.98
CA GLU A 277 11.30 4.43 -12.42
C GLU A 277 10.58 3.12 -12.79
N PRO A 278 10.98 1.94 -12.27
CA PRO A 278 10.25 0.69 -12.52
C PRO A 278 8.76 0.78 -12.16
N LEU A 279 8.42 1.38 -11.01
CA LEU A 279 7.01 1.55 -10.63
C LEU A 279 6.31 2.58 -11.52
N ALA A 280 6.98 3.69 -11.85
CA ALA A 280 6.42 4.74 -12.69
C ALA A 280 6.01 4.21 -14.07
N GLU A 281 6.86 3.38 -14.70
CA GLU A 281 6.57 2.75 -15.99
C GLU A 281 5.34 1.85 -15.96
N VAL A 282 5.20 1.04 -14.90
CA VAL A 282 4.02 0.18 -14.74
C VAL A 282 2.75 1.02 -14.53
N LEU A 283 2.82 2.02 -13.65
CA LEU A 283 1.65 2.86 -13.36
C LEU A 283 1.22 3.71 -14.56
N LYS A 284 2.12 4.00 -15.53
CA LYS A 284 1.74 4.65 -16.81
C LYS A 284 0.83 3.78 -17.67
N CYS A 285 0.88 2.47 -17.49
CA CYS A 285 0.11 1.51 -18.27
C CYS A 285 -1.21 1.12 -17.59
N ILE A 286 -1.42 1.51 -16.33
CA ILE A 286 -2.61 1.15 -15.54
C ILE A 286 -3.67 2.25 -15.63
N GLU A 287 -4.92 1.86 -15.82
CA GLU A 287 -6.05 2.79 -15.87
C GLU A 287 -6.55 3.12 -14.45
N ILE A 288 -5.96 4.14 -13.83
CA ILE A 288 -6.36 4.56 -12.48
C ILE A 288 -7.65 5.39 -12.53
N GLN A 289 -8.66 4.96 -11.80
CA GLN A 289 -9.94 5.65 -11.63
C GLN A 289 -9.95 6.58 -10.40
N LYS A 290 -10.95 7.45 -10.33
CA LYS A 290 -11.20 8.21 -9.10
C LYS A 290 -11.73 7.27 -8.00
N PRO A 291 -11.16 7.28 -6.79
CA PRO A 291 -11.65 6.45 -5.69
C PRO A 291 -13.11 6.76 -5.35
N LEU A 292 -13.92 5.71 -5.17
CA LEU A 292 -15.34 5.80 -4.78
C LEU A 292 -15.51 6.21 -3.32
N ILE A 293 -14.51 5.93 -2.48
CA ILE A 293 -14.43 6.32 -1.08
C ILE A 293 -13.16 7.15 -0.83
N CYS A 294 -13.11 7.89 0.28
CA CYS A 294 -11.93 8.70 0.60
C CYS A 294 -10.72 7.79 0.90
N VAL A 295 -9.68 7.83 0.07
CA VAL A 295 -8.39 7.15 0.33
C VAL A 295 -7.34 8.19 0.70
N TYR A 296 -6.59 7.96 1.78
CA TYR A 296 -5.56 8.89 2.27
C TYR A 296 -4.16 8.45 1.86
N SER A 297 -3.39 9.37 1.27
CA SER A 297 -2.00 9.14 0.85
C SER A 297 -1.04 9.18 2.03
N ASN A 298 -0.04 8.30 2.05
CA ASN A 298 1.04 8.36 3.03
C ASN A 298 2.00 9.53 2.79
N VAL A 299 2.01 10.14 1.61
CA VAL A 299 2.99 11.18 1.22
C VAL A 299 2.68 12.53 1.86
N ASP A 300 1.39 12.89 1.92
CA ASP A 300 0.95 14.22 2.36
C ASP A 300 -0.24 14.17 3.32
N SER A 301 -0.67 12.96 3.74
CA SER A 301 -1.83 12.69 4.60
C SER A 301 -3.15 13.27 4.08
N LYS A 302 -3.25 13.56 2.78
CA LYS A 302 -4.47 14.10 2.15
C LYS A 302 -5.21 13.01 1.39
N LYS A 303 -6.49 13.31 1.11
CA LYS A 303 -7.34 12.47 0.28
C LYS A 303 -6.88 12.51 -1.17
N TYR A 304 -6.88 11.36 -1.83
CA TYR A 304 -6.75 11.29 -3.27
C TYR A 304 -7.94 11.96 -3.96
N MET A 305 -7.65 12.74 -5.01
CA MET A 305 -8.66 13.58 -5.68
C MET A 305 -8.99 13.09 -7.10
N HIS A 306 -7.97 12.80 -7.91
CA HIS A 306 -8.10 12.34 -9.30
C HIS A 306 -6.93 11.42 -9.69
N SER A 307 -7.10 10.68 -10.79
CA SER A 307 -6.19 9.62 -11.27
C SER A 307 -4.71 10.04 -11.40
N LYS A 308 -4.44 11.15 -12.10
CA LYS A 308 -3.06 11.67 -12.25
C LYS A 308 -2.38 11.98 -10.92
N HIS A 309 -3.15 12.40 -9.91
CA HIS A 309 -2.61 12.69 -8.58
C HIS A 309 -2.19 11.39 -7.88
N ILE A 310 -3.01 10.33 -7.99
CA ILE A 310 -2.71 9.00 -7.46
C ILE A 310 -1.41 8.47 -8.05
N GLN A 311 -1.30 8.46 -9.38
CA GLN A 311 -0.10 7.99 -10.07
C GLN A 311 1.17 8.70 -9.58
N LYS A 312 1.16 10.05 -9.55
CA LYS A 312 2.29 10.85 -9.10
C LYS A 312 2.67 10.56 -7.64
N LEU A 313 1.68 10.43 -6.77
CA LEU A 313 1.93 10.20 -5.35
C LEU A 313 2.39 8.79 -5.05
N LEU A 314 1.86 7.75 -5.71
CA LEU A 314 2.34 6.37 -5.52
C LEU A 314 3.82 6.21 -5.91
N VAL A 315 4.25 6.87 -6.99
CA VAL A 315 5.67 6.92 -7.38
C VAL A 315 6.50 7.64 -6.31
N LYS A 316 6.04 8.82 -5.87
CA LYS A 316 6.70 9.60 -4.82
C LYS A 316 6.74 8.88 -3.45
N GLN A 317 5.75 8.02 -3.17
CA GLN A 317 5.60 7.29 -1.91
C GLN A 317 6.79 6.37 -1.62
N ILE A 318 7.43 5.81 -2.65
CA ILE A 318 8.57 4.90 -2.50
C ILE A 318 9.73 5.55 -1.72
N VAL A 319 9.97 6.84 -1.97
CA VAL A 319 11.12 7.61 -1.45
C VAL A 319 10.73 8.69 -0.45
N SER A 320 9.44 8.78 -0.11
CA SER A 320 8.92 9.76 0.85
C SER A 320 8.52 9.08 2.17
N PRO A 321 8.65 9.76 3.31
CA PRO A 321 8.23 9.22 4.58
C PRO A 321 6.74 8.91 4.60
N VAL A 322 6.36 7.82 5.27
CA VAL A 322 4.97 7.48 5.55
C VAL A 322 4.44 8.36 6.68
N LEU A 323 3.58 9.32 6.35
CA LEU A 323 2.92 10.22 7.29
C LEU A 323 1.71 9.55 7.95
N TRP A 324 1.92 8.44 8.65
CA TRP A 324 0.83 7.63 9.20
C TRP A 324 0.18 8.26 10.43
N GLU A 325 0.96 8.82 11.35
CA GLU A 325 0.45 9.61 12.48
C GLU A 325 -0.49 10.73 11.98
N GLN A 326 -0.04 11.48 10.98
CA GLN A 326 -0.81 12.55 10.36
C GLN A 326 -2.06 12.01 9.66
N THR A 327 -1.96 10.87 8.99
CA THR A 327 -3.12 10.20 8.39
C THR A 327 -4.14 9.82 9.46
N MET A 328 -3.72 9.29 10.61
CA MET A 328 -4.64 9.03 11.73
C MET A 328 -5.28 10.32 12.24
N HIS A 329 -4.54 11.42 12.33
CA HIS A 329 -5.16 12.71 12.67
C HIS A 329 -6.20 13.15 11.63
N SER A 330 -5.89 13.10 10.34
CA SER A 330 -6.79 13.54 9.26
C SER A 330 -8.00 12.63 9.03
N VAL A 331 -7.86 11.33 9.28
CA VAL A 331 -8.98 10.38 9.23
C VAL A 331 -9.90 10.55 10.44
N TYR A 332 -9.31 10.78 11.62
CA TYR A 332 -10.07 10.81 12.85
C TYR A 332 -10.43 12.22 13.39
N GLU A 333 -10.15 13.29 12.65
CA GLU A 333 -10.53 14.66 12.98
C GLU A 333 -12.06 14.82 12.99
N ARG A 334 -12.59 15.45 14.05
CA ARG A 334 -14.03 15.69 14.23
C ARG A 334 -14.29 16.78 15.27
N LYS A 335 -15.50 17.35 15.24
CA LYS A 335 -15.96 18.29 16.28
C LYS A 335 -16.03 17.59 17.65
N GLN A 336 -15.73 18.33 18.72
CA GLN A 336 -15.85 17.80 20.07
C GLN A 336 -17.28 17.31 20.35
N GLY A 337 -17.39 16.16 21.02
CA GLY A 337 -18.68 15.50 21.26
C GLY A 337 -19.17 14.63 20.10
N THR A 338 -18.58 14.75 18.90
CA THR A 338 -18.89 13.83 17.79
C THR A 338 -18.22 12.48 18.02
N GLU A 339 -18.99 11.43 17.78
CA GLU A 339 -18.60 10.05 18.02
C GLU A 339 -17.62 9.52 16.95
N PHE A 340 -16.99 8.38 17.22
CA PHE A 340 -15.98 7.77 16.34
C PHE A 340 -16.61 6.70 15.42
N PRO A 341 -16.18 6.60 14.14
CA PRO A 341 -16.58 5.50 13.27
C PRO A 341 -15.98 4.19 13.78
N TYR A 342 -16.60 3.08 13.40
CA TYR A 342 -15.97 1.78 13.55
C TYR A 342 -14.74 1.70 12.66
N THR A 343 -13.70 1.04 13.15
CA THR A 343 -12.45 0.86 12.41
C THR A 343 -12.14 -0.62 12.27
N TYR A 344 -11.84 -1.06 11.05
CA TYR A 344 -11.46 -2.43 10.77
C TYR A 344 -10.05 -2.47 10.17
N GLU A 345 -9.10 -3.13 10.85
CA GLU A 345 -7.83 -3.52 10.20
C GLU A 345 -8.09 -4.79 9.38
N VAL A 346 -8.05 -4.63 8.05
CA VAL A 346 -8.39 -5.65 7.07
C VAL A 346 -7.11 -6.22 6.45
N GLY A 347 -6.55 -7.23 7.11
CA GLY A 347 -5.34 -7.91 6.64
C GLY A 347 -4.56 -8.59 7.76
N PRO A 348 -3.36 -9.12 7.46
CA PRO A 348 -2.55 -9.83 8.44
C PRO A 348 -2.01 -8.89 9.52
N GLY A 349 -2.03 -9.35 10.78
CA GLY A 349 -1.50 -8.63 11.94
C GLY A 349 -2.48 -7.63 12.57
N LYS A 350 -2.10 -7.05 13.72
CA LYS A 350 -2.89 -6.07 14.49
C LYS A 350 -2.10 -4.78 14.75
N GLN A 351 -1.17 -4.46 13.85
CA GLN A 351 -0.17 -3.43 14.08
C GLN A 351 -0.79 -2.04 13.96
N LEU A 352 -1.69 -1.84 13.00
CA LEU A 352 -2.34 -0.55 12.81
C LEU A 352 -3.29 -0.24 13.96
N GLY A 353 -3.98 -1.24 14.53
CA GLY A 353 -4.75 -1.09 15.76
C GLY A 353 -3.90 -0.66 16.96
N ALA A 354 -2.70 -1.25 17.12
CA ALA A 354 -1.77 -0.86 18.17
C ALA A 354 -1.27 0.59 18.00
N ILE A 355 -1.02 1.01 16.76
CA ILE A 355 -0.66 2.39 16.43
C ILE A 355 -1.83 3.34 16.68
N LEU A 356 -3.04 3.00 16.23
CA LEU A 356 -4.25 3.79 16.42
C LEU A 356 -4.53 4.02 17.91
N LYS A 357 -4.33 3.01 18.77
CA LYS A 357 -4.44 3.17 20.22
C LYS A 357 -3.53 4.28 20.78
N LYS A 358 -2.35 4.45 20.19
CA LYS A 358 -1.37 5.47 20.58
C LYS A 358 -1.67 6.85 19.96
N CYS A 359 -2.24 6.90 18.76
CA CYS A 359 -2.67 8.16 18.14
C CYS A 359 -3.98 8.70 18.73
N ASN A 360 -4.96 7.82 18.96
CA ASN A 360 -6.31 8.20 19.37
C ASN A 360 -7.02 7.06 20.11
N LEU A 361 -6.94 7.09 21.45
CA LEU A 361 -7.56 6.08 22.31
C LEU A 361 -9.09 6.01 22.16
N LYS A 362 -9.77 7.13 21.85
CA LYS A 362 -11.23 7.16 21.69
C LYS A 362 -11.66 6.47 20.40
N ALA A 363 -10.94 6.70 19.30
CA ALA A 363 -11.14 5.99 18.04
C ALA A 363 -10.87 4.49 18.19
N TRP A 364 -9.78 4.13 18.88
CA TRP A 364 -9.40 2.74 19.11
C TRP A 364 -10.45 1.93 19.90
N ARG A 365 -11.31 2.57 20.71
CA ARG A 365 -12.41 1.85 21.39
C ARG A 365 -13.42 1.25 20.41
N GLN A 366 -13.46 1.73 19.17
CA GLN A 366 -14.32 1.23 18.09
C GLN A 366 -13.53 0.41 17.06
N TYR A 367 -12.32 -0.05 17.41
CA TYR A 367 -11.45 -0.82 16.54
C TYR A 367 -11.72 -2.32 16.63
N SER A 368 -11.77 -2.98 15.48
CA SER A 368 -11.79 -4.43 15.32
C SER A 368 -10.74 -4.87 14.29
N HIS A 369 -10.30 -6.12 14.39
CA HIS A 369 -9.37 -6.75 13.44
C HIS A 369 -10.06 -7.89 12.72
N VAL A 370 -9.87 -8.01 11.41
CA VAL A 370 -10.33 -9.17 10.65
C VAL A 370 -9.27 -10.26 10.70
N ASP A 371 -9.47 -11.29 11.51
CA ASP A 371 -8.51 -12.40 11.63
C ASP A 371 -8.35 -13.15 10.31
N VAL A 372 -7.09 -13.33 9.88
CA VAL A 372 -6.72 -14.04 8.64
C VAL A 372 -6.10 -15.42 8.92
N SER A 373 -5.88 -15.77 10.20
CA SER A 373 -5.11 -16.94 10.63
C SER A 373 -5.97 -18.13 11.01
N LYS A 374 -7.08 -17.88 11.73
CA LYS A 374 -7.98 -18.92 12.22
C LYS A 374 -9.38 -18.69 11.68
N ASP A 375 -10.08 -19.80 11.53
CA ASP A 375 -11.53 -19.74 11.53
C ASP A 375 -11.97 -19.42 12.94
N GLU A 376 -12.64 -18.28 13.09
CA GLU A 376 -13.54 -18.11 14.22
C GLU A 376 -14.73 -19.01 13.91
N GLU A 377 -14.90 -20.09 14.67
CA GLU A 377 -16.18 -20.76 14.75
C GLU A 377 -17.20 -19.69 15.11
N VAL A 378 -18.19 -19.53 14.24
CA VAL A 378 -19.35 -18.69 14.55
C VAL A 378 -20.01 -19.40 15.72
N MET A 379 -19.88 -18.85 16.93
CA MET A 379 -20.77 -19.23 18.02
C MET A 379 -22.15 -18.76 17.58
N GLU A 380 -22.92 -19.67 16.99
CA GLU A 380 -24.37 -19.53 16.86
C GLU A 380 -24.92 -19.41 18.28
N THR A 381 -25.40 -18.22 18.64
CA THR A 381 -26.24 -17.97 19.81
C THR A 381 -27.57 -17.43 19.37
#